data_AF-A0A7R9FL11-F1
#
_entry.id   AF-A0A7R9FL11-F1
#
_cell.length_a   1.000
_cell.length_b   1.000
_cell.length_c   1.000
_cell.angle_alpha   90.00
_cell.angle_beta   90.00
_cell.angle_gamma   90.00
#
_symmetry.space_group_name_H-M   'P 1'
#
loop_
_entity.id
_entity.type
_entity.pdbx_description
1 polymer ?
#
loop_
_entity_poly.entity_id
_entity_poly.type
_entity_poly.pdbx_seq_one_letter_code
_entity_poly.pdbx_strand_id
1 'polypeptide(L)'
;MSQKQINEPSWYLESYDSSATRLNTRLLQQTKSSSISEICHDLAWGCDSQYDHHEFPGVVPRTFIGAIGVSVVSAPFLLLVESLGLSKFLLQYIVRSVLALFVIGAFQMLRQTLQSMFGLQFTKWFVAITVTQYHFMFYLSRPLPNIMALPLELLLLPIRSSPRVAAGYHTATIYTKPPREGKTGNKISCTAHDRHTNSSFFNIDGIETLVTVLIALHSWLRQQHGYFIFSSAAAIIIFRAELALFLGLILILELVQSRLHPVRLIKLAVPAGLLFLALTVAIDSVFWGKLLWPEGEVLFFNTVLNKSHQWGTSPFLWYFYSAIPRGMACSVFLVPIGAYLDTRVRKLLIPAIGFVVLFSFLPHKELRFIIYVFPLLNIAAASACHRIFENRSKSSLHSMLALGVCCHLVLNSTFSVFLLCIAGTNYPGGAAIARLHRLAKDEPYVNVHIAVLAAQTGVSRFTQINRHWRYNKTENLTSGSDEMMAFTHLLVEAKSKYSSNLKPYAQTHDILEVIEGFSQVVLNYNSFPPIRIKTKPMIFILKRRIFSMHVEKTMVKTDIEDVEDKSKGQHGRVFGSPWHNSELHNMTVHSSILLV
;
A
#
# COMPACT_ATOMS: atom_id res chain seq x y z
N MET A 1 3.25 -49.88 -15.31
CA MET A 1 3.96 -48.60 -15.55
C MET A 1 2.95 -47.47 -15.52
N SER A 2 3.25 -46.37 -14.83
CA SER A 2 2.50 -45.10 -14.93
C SER A 2 3.44 -43.98 -14.50
N GLN A 3 3.55 -42.92 -15.31
CA GLN A 3 4.54 -41.86 -15.07
C GLN A 3 4.03 -40.89 -14.00
N LYS A 4 4.77 -40.77 -12.88
CA LYS A 4 4.64 -39.63 -11.98
C LYS A 4 5.05 -38.37 -12.74
N GLN A 5 4.08 -37.56 -13.14
CA GLN A 5 4.35 -36.23 -13.65
C GLN A 5 4.91 -35.38 -12.50
N ILE A 6 6.11 -34.83 -12.70
CA ILE A 6 6.84 -34.09 -11.65
C ILE A 6 6.23 -32.69 -11.54
N ASN A 7 5.61 -32.38 -10.41
CA ASN A 7 5.14 -31.04 -10.11
C ASN A 7 6.34 -30.12 -9.81
N GLU A 8 6.75 -29.34 -10.80
CA GLU A 8 7.74 -28.27 -10.61
C GLU A 8 7.17 -27.13 -9.74
N PRO A 9 7.98 -26.49 -8.88
CA PRO A 9 7.53 -25.41 -8.02
C PRO A 9 7.24 -24.11 -8.79
N SER A 10 6.21 -23.36 -8.38
CA SER A 10 5.85 -22.05 -8.97
C SER A 10 6.55 -20.89 -8.24
N TRP A 11 7.72 -20.46 -8.72
CA TRP A 11 8.61 -19.50 -8.02
C TRP A 11 8.56 -18.03 -8.51
N TYR A 12 7.55 -17.62 -9.28
CA TYR A 12 7.39 -16.23 -9.74
C TYR A 12 6.19 -15.49 -9.12
N LEU A 13 6.50 -14.35 -8.47
CA LEU A 13 5.64 -13.18 -8.22
C LEU A 13 4.16 -13.46 -7.83
N GLU A 14 3.91 -13.69 -6.53
CA GLU A 14 2.58 -13.67 -5.87
C GLU A 14 1.43 -14.19 -6.75
N SER A 15 1.61 -15.42 -7.24
CA SER A 15 0.71 -16.04 -8.19
C SER A 15 -0.70 -16.20 -7.61
N TYR A 16 -1.67 -15.52 -8.21
CA TYR A 16 -3.11 -15.67 -7.94
C TYR A 16 -3.54 -17.14 -8.09
N ASP A 17 -3.56 -17.89 -6.99
CA ASP A 17 -4.40 -19.08 -6.86
C ASP A 17 -5.79 -18.68 -6.36
N SER A 18 -6.80 -19.24 -7.03
CA SER A 18 -8.16 -18.70 -7.12
C SER A 18 -9.12 -19.27 -6.05
N SER A 19 -8.58 -20.15 -5.19
CA SER A 19 -9.29 -20.88 -4.13
C SER A 19 -9.07 -20.22 -2.76
N ALA A 20 -7.81 -20.06 -2.34
CA ALA A 20 -7.44 -19.43 -1.06
C ALA A 20 -7.72 -17.92 -1.02
N THR A 21 -7.78 -17.25 -2.17
CA THR A 21 -8.04 -15.80 -2.28
C THR A 21 -9.36 -15.36 -1.65
N ARG A 22 -10.38 -16.21 -1.56
CA ARG A 22 -11.71 -15.83 -1.01
C ARG A 22 -11.68 -15.44 0.47
N LEU A 23 -10.64 -15.84 1.22
CA LEU A 23 -10.38 -15.39 2.60
C LEU A 23 -9.36 -14.25 2.64
N ASN A 24 -8.27 -14.33 1.87
CA ASN A 24 -7.20 -13.33 1.87
C ASN A 24 -7.69 -11.91 1.52
N THR A 25 -8.61 -11.77 0.56
CA THR A 25 -9.11 -10.46 0.10
C THR A 25 -9.97 -9.73 1.15
N ARG A 26 -10.46 -10.44 2.20
CA ARG A 26 -11.31 -9.86 3.26
C ARG A 26 -10.53 -9.18 4.39
N LEU A 27 -9.28 -9.59 4.66
CA LEU A 27 -8.60 -9.29 5.94
C LEU A 27 -7.42 -8.30 5.83
N LEU A 28 -7.04 -7.88 4.63
CA LEU A 28 -5.77 -7.15 4.40
C LEU A 28 -5.93 -5.68 3.96
N GLN A 29 -7.14 -5.18 3.73
CA GLN A 29 -7.34 -4.03 2.83
C GLN A 29 -8.43 -3.02 3.22
N GLN A 30 -9.21 -3.24 4.28
CA GLN A 30 -10.16 -2.27 4.83
C GLN A 30 -9.43 -1.20 5.69
N THR A 31 -8.48 -0.42 5.15
CA THR A 31 -7.69 0.57 5.97
C THR A 31 -6.83 1.56 5.16
N LYS A 32 -7.12 1.80 3.87
CA LYS A 32 -6.11 2.33 2.92
C LYS A 32 -6.66 3.27 1.83
N SER A 33 -6.67 4.60 2.05
CA SER A 33 -6.19 5.68 1.14
C SER A 33 -6.88 7.07 1.21
N SER A 34 -7.60 7.43 2.28
CA SER A 34 -8.15 8.80 2.49
C SER A 34 -7.78 9.33 3.88
N SER A 35 -6.85 10.30 3.95
CA SER A 35 -6.53 11.04 5.19
C SER A 35 -5.84 12.38 4.92
N ILE A 36 -4.64 12.43 4.33
CA ILE A 36 -3.79 13.65 4.46
C ILE A 36 -4.35 14.87 3.71
N SER A 37 -5.15 14.69 2.65
CA SER A 37 -5.86 15.81 2.01
C SER A 37 -7.08 16.30 2.80
N GLU A 38 -7.66 15.46 3.65
CA GLU A 38 -8.89 15.73 4.38
C GLU A 38 -8.57 16.16 5.81
N ILE A 39 -7.63 15.52 6.51
CA ILE A 39 -7.04 16.05 7.76
C ILE A 39 -6.52 17.49 7.55
N CYS A 40 -5.93 17.85 6.41
CA CYS A 40 -5.50 19.24 6.18
C CYS A 40 -6.62 20.23 5.80
N HIS A 41 -7.79 19.72 5.39
CA HIS A 41 -9.00 20.51 5.19
C HIS A 41 -9.75 20.65 6.54
N ASP A 42 -9.96 19.56 7.26
CA ASP A 42 -10.78 19.48 8.47
C ASP A 42 -10.06 20.03 9.72
N LEU A 43 -8.73 19.88 9.82
CA LEU A 43 -7.91 20.57 10.83
C LEU A 43 -7.86 22.11 10.59
N ALA A 44 -8.27 22.58 9.40
CA ALA A 44 -8.41 24.00 9.09
C ALA A 44 -9.86 24.51 9.20
N TRP A 45 -10.86 23.65 8.95
CA TRP A 45 -12.28 24.05 8.85
C TRP A 45 -13.19 23.57 9.98
N GLY A 46 -12.78 22.60 10.79
CA GLY A 46 -13.49 22.20 12.02
C GLY A 46 -13.64 20.68 12.18
N CYS A 47 -13.70 20.25 13.44
CA CYS A 47 -13.93 18.85 13.80
C CYS A 47 -15.42 18.48 13.65
N ASP A 48 -15.76 17.72 12.62
CA ASP A 48 -17.04 17.00 12.53
C ASP A 48 -16.83 15.50 12.78
N SER A 49 -17.90 14.83 13.19
CA SER A 49 -17.91 13.60 13.99
C SER A 49 -17.68 12.28 13.22
N GLN A 50 -17.39 12.32 11.93
CA GLN A 50 -17.43 11.14 11.04
C GLN A 50 -16.04 10.77 10.48
N TYR A 51 -15.18 10.17 11.31
CA TYR A 51 -13.97 9.51 10.81
C TYR A 51 -14.28 8.11 10.25
N ASP A 52 -13.87 7.85 9.01
CA ASP A 52 -14.21 6.63 8.26
C ASP A 52 -13.77 5.30 8.90
N HIS A 53 -12.81 5.32 9.83
CA HIS A 53 -12.29 4.11 10.50
C HIS A 53 -13.23 3.54 11.57
N HIS A 54 -14.22 4.31 12.04
CA HIS A 54 -15.26 3.80 12.94
C HIS A 54 -16.27 2.93 12.19
N GLU A 55 -16.67 3.35 10.99
CA GLU A 55 -17.55 2.57 10.11
C GLU A 55 -16.81 1.36 9.51
N PHE A 56 -15.50 1.51 9.25
CA PHE A 56 -14.68 0.45 8.68
C PHE A 56 -13.34 0.25 9.41
N PRO A 57 -13.34 -0.39 10.59
CA PRO A 57 -12.11 -0.80 11.26
C PRO A 57 -11.39 -1.88 10.45
N GLY A 58 -10.07 -1.75 10.32
CA GLY A 58 -9.22 -2.86 9.90
C GLY A 58 -9.20 -3.98 10.95
N VAL A 59 -8.69 -5.16 10.59
CA VAL A 59 -8.61 -6.35 11.47
C VAL A 59 -7.93 -6.12 12.83
N VAL A 60 -7.10 -5.07 12.93
CA VAL A 60 -6.43 -4.60 14.15
C VAL A 60 -6.22 -3.08 14.01
N PRO A 61 -6.40 -2.25 15.06
CA PRO A 61 -6.16 -0.81 15.00
C PRO A 61 -4.69 -0.44 14.76
N ARG A 62 -4.46 0.84 14.49
CA ARG A 62 -3.19 1.42 14.03
C ARG A 62 -3.01 2.85 14.59
N THR A 63 -1.79 3.37 14.52
CA THR A 63 -1.48 4.73 15.03
C THR A 63 -1.69 5.80 13.95
N PHE A 64 -2.19 6.96 14.38
CA PHE A 64 -2.33 8.18 13.58
C PHE A 64 -1.12 9.12 13.69
N ILE A 65 -0.14 8.82 14.56
CA ILE A 65 0.87 9.80 14.99
C ILE A 65 1.70 10.41 13.84
N GLY A 66 2.18 9.62 12.88
CA GLY A 66 2.90 10.14 11.72
C GLY A 66 1.98 10.56 10.57
N ALA A 67 0.74 10.10 10.51
CA ALA A 67 -0.27 10.64 9.59
C ALA A 67 -0.58 12.11 9.94
N ILE A 68 -0.74 12.42 11.24
CA ILE A 68 -0.75 13.79 11.79
C ILE A 68 0.58 14.50 11.49
N GLY A 69 1.69 13.80 11.66
CA GLY A 69 3.03 14.33 11.37
C GLY A 69 3.23 14.83 9.93
N VAL A 70 2.75 14.07 8.94
CA VAL A 70 2.81 14.46 7.52
C VAL A 70 1.73 15.49 7.18
N SER A 71 0.55 15.43 7.82
CA SER A 71 -0.52 16.43 7.59
C SER A 71 -0.13 17.82 8.10
N VAL A 72 0.44 17.95 9.31
CA VAL A 72 0.91 19.23 9.86
C VAL A 72 1.92 19.94 8.92
N VAL A 73 2.82 19.19 8.28
CA VAL A 73 3.79 19.74 7.33
C VAL A 73 3.20 19.96 5.92
N SER A 74 2.15 19.21 5.55
CA SER A 74 1.47 19.39 4.26
C SER A 74 0.45 20.55 4.28
N ALA A 75 -0.20 20.80 5.42
CA ALA A 75 -1.30 21.75 5.60
C ALA A 75 -1.11 23.12 4.92
N PRO A 76 -0.01 23.89 5.14
CA PRO A 76 0.14 25.21 4.52
C PRO A 76 0.18 25.16 2.98
N PHE A 77 0.71 24.07 2.40
CA PHE A 77 0.73 23.89 0.95
C PHE A 77 -0.63 23.47 0.40
N LEU A 78 -1.41 22.71 1.15
CA LEU A 78 -2.73 22.23 0.73
C LEU A 78 -3.77 23.36 0.77
N LEU A 79 -3.73 24.22 1.79
CA LEU A 79 -4.54 25.45 1.85
C LEU A 79 -4.22 26.42 0.70
N LEU A 80 -2.94 26.54 0.31
CA LEU A 80 -2.53 27.33 -0.85
C LEU A 80 -3.07 26.74 -2.18
N VAL A 81 -3.06 25.41 -2.32
CA VAL A 81 -3.56 24.74 -3.53
C VAL A 81 -5.08 24.78 -3.64
N GLU A 82 -5.79 24.71 -2.51
CA GLU A 82 -7.25 24.84 -2.46
C GLU A 82 -7.74 26.27 -2.73
N SER A 83 -7.11 27.28 -2.12
CA SER A 83 -7.42 28.70 -2.38
C SER A 83 -7.12 29.13 -3.82
N LEU A 84 -6.23 28.43 -4.52
CA LEU A 84 -5.98 28.58 -5.96
C LEU A 84 -6.91 27.72 -6.85
N GLY A 85 -7.85 26.96 -6.28
CA GLY A 85 -8.82 26.13 -7.01
C GLY A 85 -8.22 24.95 -7.78
N LEU A 86 -7.01 24.51 -7.43
CA LEU A 86 -6.22 23.55 -8.20
C LEU A 86 -6.67 22.10 -7.99
N SER A 87 -6.26 21.21 -8.91
CA SER A 87 -6.78 19.83 -8.97
C SER A 87 -6.43 18.97 -7.74
N LYS A 88 -7.35 18.07 -7.33
CA LYS A 88 -7.15 17.08 -6.26
C LYS A 88 -5.87 16.22 -6.43
N PHE A 89 -5.42 16.00 -7.66
CA PHE A 89 -4.16 15.29 -7.94
C PHE A 89 -2.93 16.04 -7.43
N LEU A 90 -2.92 17.38 -7.44
CA LEU A 90 -1.79 18.17 -6.95
C LEU A 90 -1.63 18.05 -5.42
N LEU A 91 -2.75 18.01 -4.68
CA LEU A 91 -2.76 17.71 -3.25
C LEU A 91 -2.08 16.35 -2.97
N GLN A 92 -2.39 15.33 -3.77
CA GLN A 92 -1.73 14.02 -3.68
C GLN A 92 -0.22 14.09 -3.94
N TYR A 93 0.24 14.87 -4.93
CA TYR A 93 1.68 15.04 -5.21
C TYR A 93 2.42 15.80 -4.10
N ILE A 94 1.81 16.79 -3.46
CA ILE A 94 2.37 17.51 -2.31
C ILE A 94 2.61 16.56 -1.15
N VAL A 95 1.58 15.80 -0.75
CA VAL A 95 1.66 14.82 0.36
C VAL A 95 2.78 13.79 0.11
N ARG A 96 2.86 13.26 -1.12
CA ARG A 96 3.92 12.33 -1.53
C ARG A 96 5.32 12.95 -1.51
N SER A 97 5.43 14.25 -1.77
CA SER A 97 6.69 14.99 -1.74
C SER A 97 7.15 15.26 -0.31
N VAL A 98 6.25 15.67 0.60
CA VAL A 98 6.53 15.83 2.04
C VAL A 98 7.02 14.50 2.63
N LEU A 99 6.34 13.38 2.33
CA LEU A 99 6.78 12.05 2.71
C LEU A 99 8.19 11.72 2.20
N ALA A 100 8.45 11.96 0.91
CA ALA A 100 9.78 11.73 0.33
C ALA A 100 10.88 12.57 0.99
N LEU A 101 10.58 13.82 1.38
CA LEU A 101 11.53 14.69 2.07
C LEU A 101 11.93 14.14 3.46
N PHE A 102 10.99 13.55 4.23
CA PHE A 102 11.35 12.87 5.49
C PHE A 102 12.28 11.67 5.26
N VAL A 103 12.01 10.86 4.24
CA VAL A 103 12.86 9.70 3.89
C VAL A 103 14.25 10.14 3.43
N ILE A 104 14.31 11.15 2.56
CA ILE A 104 15.57 11.74 2.10
C ILE A 104 16.33 12.35 3.29
N GLY A 105 15.65 12.99 4.25
CA GLY A 105 16.24 13.54 5.47
C GLY A 105 16.95 12.51 6.34
N ALA A 106 16.27 11.43 6.73
CA ALA A 106 16.91 10.38 7.53
C ALA A 106 17.97 9.58 6.74
N PHE A 107 17.74 9.35 5.44
CA PHE A 107 18.76 8.75 4.57
C PHE A 107 20.00 9.64 4.45
N GLN A 108 19.84 10.97 4.39
CA GLN A 108 20.92 11.96 4.39
C GLN A 108 21.71 11.93 5.71
N MET A 109 21.05 11.81 6.86
CA MET A 109 21.71 11.64 8.16
C MET A 109 22.58 10.37 8.20
N LEU A 110 22.05 9.23 7.73
CA LEU A 110 22.83 8.00 7.61
C LEU A 110 24.00 8.17 6.62
N ARG A 111 23.76 8.76 5.45
CA ARG A 111 24.75 9.05 4.40
C ARG A 111 25.92 9.86 4.92
N GLN A 112 25.66 10.91 5.71
CA GLN A 112 26.68 11.75 6.35
C GLN A 112 27.54 10.94 7.35
N THR A 113 26.91 10.05 8.11
CA THR A 113 27.65 9.18 9.06
C THR A 113 28.53 8.18 8.33
N LEU A 114 28.02 7.53 7.28
CA LEU A 114 28.82 6.64 6.43
C LEU A 114 29.99 7.37 5.77
N GLN A 115 29.77 8.61 5.29
CA GLN A 115 30.83 9.45 4.75
C GLN A 115 31.91 9.76 5.79
N SER A 116 31.56 9.92 7.07
CA SER A 116 32.52 10.15 8.15
C SER A 116 33.31 8.90 8.59
N MET A 117 32.84 7.68 8.28
CA MET A 117 33.48 6.42 8.68
C MET A 117 34.22 5.71 7.53
N PHE A 118 33.74 5.85 6.30
CA PHE A 118 34.23 5.16 5.11
C PHE A 118 34.70 6.10 3.98
N GLY A 119 34.51 7.42 4.14
CA GLY A 119 34.92 8.43 3.17
C GLY A 119 33.96 8.61 1.99
N LEU A 120 34.18 9.69 1.22
CA LEU A 120 33.26 10.15 0.18
C LEU A 120 33.09 9.14 -0.98
N GLN A 121 34.14 8.42 -1.38
CA GLN A 121 34.07 7.50 -2.52
C GLN A 121 33.23 6.26 -2.19
N PHE A 122 33.32 5.72 -0.97
CA PHE A 122 32.38 4.71 -0.46
C PHE A 122 30.93 5.20 -0.53
N THR A 123 30.68 6.42 -0.03
CA THR A 123 29.32 6.98 0.04
C THR A 123 28.68 7.15 -1.34
N LYS A 124 29.46 7.45 -2.38
CA LYS A 124 28.96 7.46 -3.77
C LYS A 124 28.43 6.08 -4.18
N TRP A 125 29.16 4.99 -3.90
CA TRP A 125 28.70 3.63 -4.19
C TRP A 125 27.45 3.25 -3.38
N PHE A 126 27.40 3.59 -2.09
CA PHE A 126 26.22 3.37 -1.24
C PHE A 126 24.96 4.07 -1.78
N VAL A 127 25.08 5.34 -2.18
CA VAL A 127 23.97 6.09 -2.79
C VAL A 127 23.58 5.50 -4.15
N ALA A 128 24.56 5.21 -5.02
CA ALA A 128 24.30 4.66 -6.34
C ALA A 128 23.54 3.32 -6.26
N ILE A 129 24.03 2.36 -5.45
CA ILE A 129 23.36 1.08 -5.22
C ILE A 129 21.91 1.30 -4.75
N THR A 130 21.72 2.12 -3.72
CA THR A 130 20.40 2.36 -3.12
C THR A 130 19.41 3.03 -4.09
N VAL A 131 19.87 3.94 -4.96
CA VAL A 131 19.02 4.58 -5.98
C VAL A 131 18.73 3.65 -7.17
N THR A 132 19.64 2.72 -7.52
CA THR A 132 19.37 1.70 -8.55
C THR A 132 18.44 0.58 -8.10
N GLN A 133 18.08 0.51 -6.80
CA GLN A 133 17.22 -0.54 -6.24
C GLN A 133 15.75 -0.13 -6.22
N TYR A 134 14.91 -0.95 -6.85
CA TYR A 134 13.47 -0.78 -6.99
C TYR A 134 12.77 -0.43 -5.67
N HIS A 135 12.95 -1.24 -4.62
CA HIS A 135 12.13 -1.12 -3.41
C HIS A 135 12.33 0.21 -2.68
N PHE A 136 13.57 0.72 -2.59
CA PHE A 136 13.81 2.02 -1.97
C PHE A 136 13.10 3.14 -2.74
N MET A 137 13.32 3.22 -4.05
CA MET A 137 12.73 4.26 -4.91
C MET A 137 11.20 4.12 -5.04
N PHE A 138 10.68 2.89 -5.06
CA PHE A 138 9.26 2.60 -5.18
C PHE A 138 8.48 3.01 -3.93
N TYR A 139 9.04 2.77 -2.73
CA TYR A 139 8.39 3.14 -1.47
C TYR A 139 8.69 4.59 -1.03
N LEU A 140 9.77 5.21 -1.51
CA LEU A 140 10.25 6.56 -1.16
C LEU A 140 9.14 7.62 -0.96
N SER A 141 8.12 7.61 -1.84
CA SER A 141 7.03 8.59 -1.86
C SER A 141 5.64 7.95 -1.78
N ARG A 142 5.52 6.67 -1.43
CA ARG A 142 4.22 5.97 -1.40
C ARG A 142 3.60 5.99 0.00
N PRO A 143 2.38 6.53 0.19
CA PRO A 143 1.61 6.35 1.41
C PRO A 143 1.14 4.89 1.48
N LEU A 144 1.98 4.01 2.00
CA LEU A 144 1.74 2.58 2.13
C LEU A 144 1.96 2.13 3.58
N PRO A 145 1.06 1.30 4.13
CA PRO A 145 1.25 0.70 5.45
C PRO A 145 2.55 -0.10 5.58
N ASN A 146 3.22 0.13 6.72
CA ASN A 146 4.41 -0.49 7.30
C ASN A 146 5.81 0.13 6.96
N ILE A 147 5.96 1.42 6.54
CA ILE A 147 7.20 1.82 5.78
C ILE A 147 8.10 3.02 6.22
N MET A 148 7.73 4.28 6.51
CA MET A 148 8.62 5.50 6.58
C MET A 148 8.30 6.64 7.63
N ALA A 149 8.67 6.57 8.92
CA ALA A 149 8.16 7.48 10.01
C ALA A 149 8.97 8.73 10.38
N LEU A 150 8.32 9.91 10.45
CA LEU A 150 8.45 10.98 11.49
C LEU A 150 7.48 12.16 11.18
N PRO A 151 7.20 13.18 12.06
CA PRO A 151 8.11 13.88 12.98
C PRO A 151 7.54 14.31 14.37
N LEU A 152 7.94 13.62 15.44
CA LEU A 152 8.02 14.23 16.78
C LEU A 152 9.48 14.27 17.28
N GLU A 153 10.25 13.23 16.99
CA GLU A 153 11.67 13.16 17.33
C GLU A 153 12.50 14.27 16.67
N LEU A 154 12.11 14.78 15.50
CA LEU A 154 12.81 15.91 14.86
C LEU A 154 12.67 17.24 15.64
N LEU A 155 11.69 17.33 16.56
CA LEU A 155 11.50 18.47 17.46
C LEU A 155 12.24 18.29 18.80
N LEU A 156 12.51 17.03 19.19
CA LEU A 156 13.23 16.65 20.41
C LEU A 156 14.75 16.47 20.16
N LEU A 157 15.15 16.23 18.92
CA LEU A 157 16.55 16.28 18.48
C LEU A 157 16.96 17.75 18.28
N PRO A 158 17.88 18.31 19.10
CA PRO A 158 18.39 19.65 18.85
C PRO A 158 19.17 19.66 17.52
N ILE A 159 18.68 20.44 16.54
CA ILE A 159 19.22 20.53 15.18
C ILE A 159 20.56 21.28 15.21
N ARG A 160 21.65 20.60 15.62
CA ARG A 160 23.02 21.13 15.54
C ARG A 160 24.08 20.04 15.49
N SER A 161 24.62 19.80 14.29
CA SER A 161 25.75 18.89 14.04
C SER A 161 26.80 19.46 13.08
N SER A 162 27.01 20.78 13.12
CA SER A 162 28.15 21.43 12.45
C SER A 162 29.48 21.08 13.16
N PRO A 163 30.54 20.70 12.43
CA PRO A 163 31.82 20.33 13.03
C PRO A 163 32.72 21.54 13.33
N ARG A 164 33.15 21.67 14.60
CA ARG A 164 34.35 22.38 15.10
C ARG A 164 34.64 23.82 14.62
N VAL A 165 34.58 24.77 15.56
CA VAL A 165 35.72 25.62 15.99
C VAL A 165 35.60 25.79 17.52
N ALA A 166 36.71 26.01 18.23
CA ALA A 166 36.71 26.30 19.67
C ALA A 166 37.31 27.69 19.95
N ALA A 167 36.58 28.56 20.63
CA ALA A 167 37.09 29.78 21.28
C ALA A 167 36.08 30.34 22.29
N GLY A 168 36.58 30.65 23.49
CA GLY A 168 36.35 31.92 24.20
C GLY A 168 34.95 32.42 24.59
N TYR A 169 34.73 32.43 25.91
CA TYR A 169 34.14 33.55 26.69
C TYR A 169 32.61 33.75 26.79
N HIS A 170 32.30 34.58 27.79
CA HIS A 170 31.02 35.01 28.36
C HIS A 170 30.14 35.78 27.33
N THR A 171 28.85 36.08 27.56
CA THR A 171 28.20 36.46 28.83
C THR A 171 26.71 36.12 28.85
N ALA A 172 26.11 36.01 30.04
CA ALA A 172 24.66 35.94 30.21
C ALA A 172 24.01 37.34 30.12
N THR A 173 22.78 37.41 29.63
CA THR A 173 21.96 38.63 29.70
C THR A 173 20.50 38.25 29.99
N ILE A 174 19.87 39.02 30.88
CA ILE A 174 18.47 38.86 31.34
C ILE A 174 17.55 39.73 30.43
N TYR A 175 16.29 39.92 30.81
CA TYR A 175 15.24 40.78 30.21
C TYR A 175 14.38 40.12 29.11
N THR A 176 13.05 40.29 29.04
CA THR A 176 11.95 40.50 30.04
C THR A 176 10.62 40.33 29.28
N LYS A 177 9.49 40.07 29.95
CA LYS A 177 8.15 40.18 29.32
C LYS A 177 7.66 41.63 29.26
N PRO A 178 7.08 42.08 28.13
CA PRO A 178 5.97 43.03 28.08
C PRO A 178 4.60 42.30 28.01
N PRO A 179 3.45 43.00 28.10
CA PRO A 179 2.23 42.44 28.69
C PRO A 179 1.07 42.13 27.73
N ARG A 180 -0.06 41.68 28.31
CA ARG A 180 -1.36 41.53 27.64
C ARG A 180 -2.04 42.89 27.47
N GLU A 181 -2.70 43.07 26.32
CA GLU A 181 -3.93 43.85 26.20
C GLU A 181 -5.00 43.00 25.50
N GLY A 182 -6.23 43.48 25.46
CA GLY A 182 -7.31 42.90 24.65
C GLY A 182 -8.64 43.60 24.86
N LYS A 183 -9.55 43.50 23.87
CA LYS A 183 -10.97 43.86 24.01
C LYS A 183 -11.81 43.34 22.84
N THR A 184 -13.08 43.07 23.15
CA THR A 184 -14.27 43.12 22.26
C THR A 184 -14.23 42.47 20.86
N GLY A 185 -14.86 41.30 20.76
CA GLY A 185 -16.23 41.25 20.22
C GLY A 185 -16.45 41.12 18.71
N ASN A 186 -16.82 39.91 18.28
CA ASN A 186 -18.17 39.68 17.77
C ASN A 186 -18.55 38.19 17.77
N LYS A 187 -19.79 37.86 18.15
CA LYS A 187 -20.38 36.53 17.89
C LYS A 187 -21.11 36.59 16.56
N ILE A 188 -20.64 35.86 15.55
CA ILE A 188 -21.43 35.54 14.37
C ILE A 188 -21.99 34.13 14.58
N SER A 189 -23.31 34.05 14.76
CA SER A 189 -24.04 32.78 14.83
C SER A 189 -24.59 32.47 13.44
N CYS A 190 -24.04 31.46 12.76
CA CYS A 190 -24.60 30.94 11.53
C CYS A 190 -25.41 29.68 11.85
N THR A 191 -26.72 29.74 11.61
CA THR A 191 -27.65 28.64 11.83
C THR A 191 -27.34 27.47 10.91
N ALA A 192 -27.27 26.26 11.48
CA ALA A 192 -27.24 25.03 10.69
C ALA A 192 -28.53 24.92 9.84
N HIS A 193 -28.41 24.35 8.65
CA HIS A 193 -29.55 24.02 7.80
C HIS A 193 -29.30 22.65 7.18
N ASP A 194 -30.19 21.70 7.45
CA ASP A 194 -29.94 20.27 7.24
C ASP A 194 -29.59 19.90 5.80
N ARG A 195 -28.59 19.03 5.67
CA ARG A 195 -28.45 18.19 4.48
C ARG A 195 -27.87 16.84 4.86
N HIS A 196 -28.76 15.85 5.07
CA HIS A 196 -28.38 14.45 5.17
C HIS A 196 -27.69 13.98 3.88
N THR A 197 -26.36 13.87 3.92
CA THR A 197 -25.57 13.11 2.96
C THR A 197 -24.55 12.29 3.71
N ASN A 198 -24.85 11.01 3.95
CA ASN A 198 -23.97 10.06 4.63
C ASN A 198 -22.58 10.05 3.96
N SER A 199 -21.53 10.34 4.73
CA SER A 199 -20.15 10.49 4.25
C SER A 199 -19.22 9.48 4.95
N SER A 200 -18.71 8.54 4.16
CA SER A 200 -18.08 7.29 4.60
C SER A 200 -16.85 6.95 3.72
N PHE A 201 -16.04 5.94 4.08
CA PHE A 201 -14.88 5.38 3.31
C PHE A 201 -13.66 6.34 3.15
N PHE A 202 -12.41 6.12 3.62
CA PHE A 202 -11.74 4.97 4.28
C PHE A 202 -10.31 5.37 4.80
N ASN A 203 -9.85 4.87 5.98
CA ASN A 203 -8.61 5.25 6.72
C ASN A 203 -7.23 5.20 5.98
N ILE A 204 -6.14 5.68 6.61
CA ILE A 204 -4.73 5.44 6.20
C ILE A 204 -3.82 5.17 7.41
N ASP A 205 -3.16 4.01 7.41
CA ASP A 205 -2.38 3.58 8.58
C ASP A 205 -0.93 3.17 8.30
N GLY A 206 0.00 3.71 9.09
CA GLY A 206 1.36 3.20 9.21
C GLY A 206 2.26 3.54 8.02
N ILE A 207 2.28 4.79 7.57
CA ILE A 207 3.20 5.29 6.51
C ILE A 207 4.67 5.24 6.98
N GLU A 208 5.02 4.52 8.05
CA GLU A 208 5.73 5.10 9.18
C GLU A 208 6.69 4.12 9.91
N THR A 209 7.89 3.79 9.39
CA THR A 209 8.88 3.00 10.17
C THR A 209 10.37 3.15 9.80
N LEU A 210 10.76 3.11 8.53
CA LEU A 210 12.18 3.07 8.11
C LEU A 210 12.93 4.36 8.47
N VAL A 211 12.25 5.51 8.57
CA VAL A 211 12.88 6.80 8.84
C VAL A 211 13.34 6.91 10.31
N THR A 212 12.55 6.46 11.30
CA THR A 212 13.04 6.28 12.68
C THR A 212 14.14 5.22 12.76
N VAL A 213 14.04 4.12 11.99
CA VAL A 213 15.13 3.12 11.90
C VAL A 213 16.42 3.70 11.31
N LEU A 214 16.35 4.54 10.27
CA LEU A 214 17.51 5.20 9.66
C LEU A 214 18.16 6.19 10.64
N ILE A 215 17.37 6.86 11.47
CA ILE A 215 17.87 7.71 12.58
C ILE A 215 18.49 6.85 13.69
N ALA A 216 17.86 5.74 14.08
CA ALA A 216 18.45 4.80 15.04
C ALA A 216 19.79 4.25 14.55
N LEU A 217 19.89 3.84 13.28
CA LEU A 217 21.14 3.42 12.65
C LEU A 217 22.18 4.56 12.61
N HIS A 218 21.77 5.79 12.26
CA HIS A 218 22.64 6.98 12.34
C HIS A 218 23.19 7.17 13.77
N SER A 219 22.33 7.19 14.79
CA SER A 219 22.73 7.41 16.17
C SER A 219 23.58 6.27 16.74
N TRP A 220 23.29 5.01 16.38
CA TRP A 220 24.12 3.85 16.74
C TRP A 220 25.54 3.97 16.15
N LEU A 221 25.64 4.23 14.84
CA LEU A 221 26.91 4.41 14.15
C LEU A 221 27.69 5.64 14.63
N ARG A 222 26.99 6.68 15.12
CA ARG A 222 27.56 7.84 15.82
C ARG A 222 27.86 7.60 17.31
N GLN A 223 27.57 6.41 17.84
CA GLN A 223 27.70 6.03 19.26
C GLN A 223 26.93 6.96 20.23
N GLN A 224 25.83 7.54 19.75
CA GLN A 224 24.93 8.40 20.49
C GLN A 224 23.80 7.59 21.13
N HIS A 225 24.15 6.77 22.13
CA HIS A 225 23.24 5.79 22.75
C HIS A 225 21.92 6.39 23.25
N GLY A 226 21.89 7.67 23.67
CA GLY A 226 20.65 8.36 24.05
C GLY A 226 19.65 8.45 22.90
N TYR A 227 20.04 9.09 21.80
CA TYR A 227 19.20 9.21 20.61
C TYR A 227 18.89 7.85 19.96
N PHE A 228 19.81 6.88 20.02
CA PHE A 228 19.54 5.51 19.59
C PHE A 228 18.42 4.83 20.41
N ILE A 229 18.41 5.00 21.73
CA ILE A 229 17.39 4.41 22.62
C ILE A 229 16.03 5.10 22.41
N PHE A 230 15.99 6.43 22.28
CA PHE A 230 14.75 7.16 22.01
C PHE A 230 14.16 6.79 20.64
N SER A 231 14.96 6.83 19.56
CA SER A 231 14.49 6.48 18.21
C SER A 231 14.07 5.01 18.10
N SER A 232 14.74 4.11 18.83
CA SER A 232 14.31 2.71 18.94
C SER A 232 13.00 2.57 19.70
N ALA A 233 12.81 3.28 20.82
CA ALA A 233 11.57 3.25 21.58
C ALA A 233 10.38 3.80 20.78
N ALA A 234 10.57 4.90 20.04
CA ALA A 234 9.56 5.43 19.12
C ALA A 234 9.24 4.42 17.99
N ALA A 235 10.25 3.84 17.36
CA ALA A 235 10.09 2.85 16.29
C ALA A 235 9.34 1.58 16.74
N ILE A 236 9.59 1.11 17.97
CA ILE A 236 9.00 -0.11 18.52
C ILE A 236 7.60 0.12 19.09
N ILE A 237 7.39 1.18 19.88
CA ILE A 237 6.17 1.34 20.70
C ILE A 237 5.04 2.02 19.92
N ILE A 238 5.37 3.01 19.09
CA ILE A 238 4.37 3.75 18.30
C ILE A 238 4.05 2.97 17.03
N PHE A 239 5.08 2.52 16.31
CA PHE A 239 4.94 2.15 14.91
C PHE A 239 4.94 0.66 14.62
N ARG A 240 5.95 -0.10 15.08
CA ARG A 240 6.13 -1.53 14.76
C ARG A 240 6.84 -2.31 15.88
N ALA A 241 6.07 -3.01 16.72
CA ALA A 241 6.60 -3.81 17.84
C ALA A 241 7.61 -4.88 17.41
N GLU A 242 7.47 -5.42 16.19
CA GLU A 242 8.40 -6.38 15.57
C GLU A 242 9.86 -5.88 15.47
N LEU A 243 10.09 -4.57 15.45
CA LEU A 243 11.44 -4.00 15.45
C LEU A 243 12.23 -4.25 16.73
N ALA A 244 11.57 -4.68 17.82
CA ALA A 244 12.26 -5.09 19.04
C ALA A 244 13.29 -6.20 18.78
N LEU A 245 13.06 -7.05 17.76
CA LEU A 245 14.02 -8.06 17.35
C LEU A 245 15.26 -7.44 16.66
N PHE A 246 15.08 -6.49 15.74
CA PHE A 246 16.19 -5.88 15.00
C PHE A 246 17.01 -4.90 15.85
N LEU A 247 16.33 -3.93 16.46
CA LEU A 247 16.97 -2.89 17.27
C LEU A 247 17.42 -3.43 18.63
N GLY A 248 16.73 -4.44 19.17
CA GLY A 248 17.16 -5.20 20.34
C GLY A 248 18.44 -5.99 20.09
N LEU A 249 18.63 -6.62 18.92
CA LEU A 249 19.91 -7.26 18.57
C LEU A 249 21.06 -6.24 18.50
N ILE A 250 20.83 -5.04 17.94
CA ILE A 250 21.83 -3.96 17.96
C ILE A 250 22.15 -3.55 19.41
N LEU A 251 21.12 -3.38 20.25
CA LEU A 251 21.28 -3.01 21.66
C LEU A 251 22.06 -4.07 22.46
N ILE A 252 21.75 -5.36 22.28
CA ILE A 252 22.47 -6.49 22.89
C ILE A 252 23.95 -6.47 22.47
N LEU A 253 24.26 -6.19 21.20
CA LEU A 253 25.65 -6.10 20.74
C LEU A 253 26.42 -4.93 21.38
N GLU A 254 25.78 -3.80 21.67
CA GLU A 254 26.42 -2.67 22.37
C GLU A 254 26.57 -2.91 23.89
N LEU A 255 25.68 -3.71 24.49
CA LEU A 255 25.83 -4.22 25.87
C LEU A 255 26.96 -5.24 25.99
N VAL A 256 27.01 -6.24 25.09
CA VAL A 256 28.05 -7.29 25.07
C VAL A 256 29.44 -6.72 24.74
N GLN A 257 29.52 -5.64 23.96
CA GLN A 257 30.76 -4.89 23.73
C GLN A 257 31.11 -3.90 24.86
N SER A 258 30.35 -3.89 25.97
CA SER A 258 30.52 -2.99 27.13
C SER A 258 30.54 -1.49 26.79
N ARG A 259 29.93 -1.10 25.66
CA ARG A 259 29.82 0.30 25.21
C ARG A 259 28.72 1.05 25.94
N LEU A 260 27.65 0.33 26.26
CA LEU A 260 26.52 0.81 27.03
C LEU A 260 26.44 0.08 28.37
N HIS A 261 26.47 0.82 29.48
CA HIS A 261 26.29 0.23 30.80
C HIS A 261 24.79 -0.07 31.07
N PRO A 262 24.40 -1.25 31.62
CA PRO A 262 23.00 -1.61 31.82
C PRO A 262 22.18 -0.60 32.63
N VAL A 263 22.76 0.01 33.67
CA VAL A 263 22.09 1.06 34.47
C VAL A 263 21.82 2.32 33.63
N ARG A 264 22.69 2.64 32.66
CA ARG A 264 22.46 3.76 31.73
C ARG A 264 21.39 3.44 30.70
N LEU A 265 21.30 2.18 30.26
CA LEU A 265 20.19 1.72 29.42
C LEU A 265 18.85 1.90 30.15
N ILE A 266 18.69 1.37 31.36
CA ILE A 266 17.44 1.45 32.12
C ILE A 266 17.02 2.93 32.34
N LYS A 267 17.96 3.79 32.73
CA LYS A 267 17.73 5.23 32.93
C LYS A 267 17.32 6.00 31.66
N LEU A 268 17.48 5.44 30.47
CA LEU A 268 17.07 6.05 29.20
C LEU A 268 15.84 5.37 28.58
N ALA A 269 15.80 4.03 28.62
CA ALA A 269 14.74 3.23 28.00
C ALA A 269 13.42 3.29 28.77
N VAL A 270 13.44 3.34 30.11
CA VAL A 270 12.19 3.42 30.89
C VAL A 270 11.50 4.78 30.68
N PRO A 271 12.17 5.95 30.78
CA PRO A 271 11.52 7.23 30.46
C PRO A 271 11.09 7.36 28.99
N ALA A 272 11.90 6.91 28.03
CA ALA A 272 11.53 6.93 26.61
C ALA A 272 10.32 6.01 26.33
N GLY A 273 10.30 4.82 26.94
CA GLY A 273 9.20 3.86 26.81
C GLY A 273 7.89 4.39 27.38
N LEU A 274 7.92 4.94 28.59
CA LEU A 274 6.74 5.57 29.22
C LEU A 274 6.24 6.78 28.42
N LEU A 275 7.16 7.63 27.93
CA LEU A 275 6.81 8.80 27.11
C LEU A 275 6.09 8.40 25.82
N PHE A 276 6.67 7.48 25.04
CA PHE A 276 6.08 7.08 23.76
C PHE A 276 4.85 6.21 23.91
N LEU A 277 4.75 5.39 24.98
CA LEU A 277 3.52 4.67 25.31
C LEU A 277 2.39 5.63 25.70
N ALA A 278 2.66 6.61 26.56
CA ALA A 278 1.68 7.64 26.91
C ALA A 278 1.25 8.46 25.68
N LEU A 279 2.17 8.76 24.76
CA LEU A 279 1.88 9.47 23.51
C LEU A 279 0.92 8.69 22.59
N THR A 280 1.22 7.42 22.28
CA THR A 280 0.34 6.60 21.42
C THR A 280 -1.01 6.35 22.09
N VAL A 281 -1.04 6.03 23.39
CA VAL A 281 -2.30 5.86 24.11
C VAL A 281 -3.12 7.15 24.11
N ALA A 282 -2.52 8.31 24.39
CA ALA A 282 -3.25 9.58 24.45
C ALA A 282 -3.79 10.04 23.08
N ILE A 283 -3.00 9.91 22.01
CA ILE A 283 -3.41 10.33 20.66
C ILE A 283 -4.37 9.30 20.05
N ASP A 284 -3.97 8.04 20.00
CA ASP A 284 -4.70 7.03 19.24
C ASP A 284 -6.03 6.66 19.92
N SER A 285 -6.14 6.77 21.26
CA SER A 285 -7.43 6.58 21.95
C SER A 285 -8.46 7.67 21.65
N VAL A 286 -8.02 8.90 21.35
CA VAL A 286 -8.92 9.98 20.94
C VAL A 286 -9.49 9.70 19.54
N PHE A 287 -8.63 9.34 18.59
CA PHE A 287 -9.10 9.01 17.24
C PHE A 287 -9.91 7.72 17.19
N TRP A 288 -9.53 6.66 17.91
CA TRP A 288 -10.30 5.40 17.92
C TRP A 288 -11.52 5.39 18.84
N GLY A 289 -11.76 6.45 19.64
CA GLY A 289 -12.92 6.57 20.54
C GLY A 289 -12.95 5.53 21.68
N LYS A 290 -11.88 4.76 21.89
CA LYS A 290 -11.70 3.79 22.97
C LYS A 290 -10.27 3.87 23.50
N LEU A 291 -10.07 3.60 24.79
CA LEU A 291 -8.71 3.50 25.35
C LEU A 291 -7.97 2.31 24.71
N LEU A 292 -6.90 2.58 23.97
CA LEU A 292 -6.10 1.55 23.30
C LEU A 292 -4.61 1.89 23.19
N TRP A 293 -3.82 0.87 22.85
CA TRP A 293 -2.46 1.00 22.32
C TRP A 293 -2.41 0.17 21.02
N PRO A 294 -2.23 0.78 19.82
CA PRO A 294 -2.43 0.08 18.56
C PRO A 294 -1.48 -1.10 18.38
N GLU A 295 -0.17 -0.87 18.59
CA GLU A 295 0.83 -1.92 18.50
C GLU A 295 0.72 -2.97 19.62
N GLY A 296 0.06 -2.64 20.72
CA GLY A 296 -0.34 -3.61 21.75
C GLY A 296 -1.39 -4.60 21.23
N GLU A 297 -2.44 -4.12 20.55
CA GLU A 297 -3.42 -5.00 19.89
C GLU A 297 -2.79 -5.80 18.74
N VAL A 298 -1.83 -5.22 17.99
CA VAL A 298 -1.05 -5.93 16.95
C VAL A 298 -0.19 -7.05 17.53
N LEU A 299 0.52 -6.79 18.62
CA LEU A 299 1.35 -7.78 19.30
C LEU A 299 0.49 -8.91 19.87
N PHE A 300 -0.63 -8.58 20.51
CA PHE A 300 -1.57 -9.58 21.03
C PHE A 300 -2.16 -10.46 19.90
N PHE A 301 -2.64 -9.85 18.81
CA PHE A 301 -3.24 -10.55 17.67
C PHE A 301 -2.26 -11.49 16.98
N ASN A 302 -1.01 -11.07 16.78
CA ASN A 302 -0.01 -11.86 16.07
C ASN A 302 0.68 -12.90 16.96
N THR A 303 1.01 -12.55 18.20
CA THR A 303 1.82 -13.40 19.09
C THR A 303 0.97 -14.28 20.01
N VAL A 304 -0.12 -13.76 20.59
CA VAL A 304 -0.95 -14.53 21.54
C VAL A 304 -2.02 -15.34 20.82
N LEU A 305 -2.74 -14.73 19.87
CA LEU A 305 -3.75 -15.47 19.08
C LEU A 305 -3.14 -16.30 17.93
N ASN A 306 -1.82 -16.16 17.68
CA ASN A 306 -1.06 -16.84 16.61
C ASN A 306 -1.74 -16.85 15.23
N LYS A 307 -2.55 -15.82 14.93
CA LYS A 307 -3.41 -15.83 13.73
C LYS A 307 -2.62 -15.71 12.42
N SER A 308 -1.40 -15.16 12.46
CA SER A 308 -0.55 -14.85 11.29
C SER A 308 -0.49 -15.93 10.20
N HIS A 309 -0.56 -17.22 10.54
CA HIS A 309 -0.58 -18.33 9.58
C HIS A 309 -1.74 -18.28 8.55
N GLN A 310 -2.87 -17.63 8.87
CA GLN A 310 -4.03 -17.55 7.97
C GLN A 310 -3.77 -16.64 6.75
N TRP A 311 -2.72 -15.81 6.79
CA TRP A 311 -2.29 -14.92 5.71
C TRP A 311 -1.34 -15.62 4.71
N GLY A 312 -1.32 -16.96 4.72
CA GLY A 312 -0.43 -17.78 3.91
C GLY A 312 0.96 -17.93 4.53
N THR A 313 1.56 -19.11 4.33
CA THR A 313 2.86 -19.47 4.93
C THR A 313 3.96 -19.58 3.87
N SER A 314 5.21 -19.51 4.29
CA SER A 314 6.38 -19.69 3.41
C SER A 314 7.55 -20.37 4.13
N PRO A 315 8.37 -21.18 3.42
CA PRO A 315 9.50 -21.90 4.02
C PRO A 315 10.47 -21.00 4.79
N PHE A 316 11.16 -21.57 5.78
CA PHE A 316 12.11 -20.84 6.64
C PHE A 316 13.08 -19.97 5.83
N LEU A 317 13.77 -20.55 4.84
CA LEU A 317 14.79 -19.86 4.04
C LEU A 317 14.25 -18.85 2.99
N TRP A 318 12.94 -18.62 2.91
CA TRP A 318 12.32 -17.76 1.89
C TRP A 318 12.89 -16.33 1.87
N TYR A 319 13.29 -15.79 3.02
CA TYR A 319 13.95 -14.49 3.07
C TYR A 319 15.32 -14.49 2.35
N PHE A 320 16.07 -15.58 2.44
CA PHE A 320 17.40 -15.71 1.86
C PHE A 320 17.38 -16.02 0.35
N TYR A 321 16.55 -16.97 -0.10
CA TYR A 321 16.50 -17.33 -1.53
C TYR A 321 15.54 -16.47 -2.37
N SER A 322 14.60 -15.76 -1.74
CA SER A 322 13.55 -15.02 -2.47
C SER A 322 13.47 -13.54 -2.09
N ALA A 323 13.38 -13.18 -0.81
CA ALA A 323 13.16 -11.78 -0.43
C ALA A 323 14.40 -10.89 -0.66
N ILE A 324 15.56 -11.26 -0.11
CA ILE A 324 16.80 -10.49 -0.23
C ILE A 324 17.27 -10.38 -1.70
N PRO A 325 17.28 -11.45 -2.52
CA PRO A 325 17.66 -11.35 -3.93
C PRO A 325 16.73 -10.46 -4.76
N ARG A 326 15.39 -10.57 -4.60
CA ARG A 326 14.45 -9.65 -5.25
C ARG A 326 14.60 -8.21 -4.74
N GLY A 327 14.93 -8.05 -3.46
CA GLY A 327 15.14 -6.77 -2.81
C GLY A 327 16.36 -6.00 -3.33
N MET A 328 17.51 -6.68 -3.41
CA MET A 328 18.83 -6.10 -3.72
C MET A 328 19.22 -6.19 -5.20
N ALA A 329 18.53 -7.01 -6.00
CA ALA A 329 18.93 -7.37 -7.36
C ALA A 329 20.39 -7.86 -7.42
N CYS A 330 21.17 -7.47 -8.43
CA CYS A 330 22.54 -7.93 -8.65
C CYS A 330 23.50 -7.56 -7.50
N SER A 331 23.17 -6.57 -6.66
CA SER A 331 23.99 -6.19 -5.50
C SER A 331 24.05 -7.28 -4.41
N VAL A 332 23.15 -8.28 -4.41
CA VAL A 332 23.17 -9.38 -3.43
C VAL A 332 24.50 -10.15 -3.43
N PHE A 333 25.08 -10.37 -4.62
CA PHE A 333 26.35 -11.09 -4.78
C PHE A 333 27.56 -10.32 -4.22
N LEU A 334 27.41 -9.00 -4.03
CA LEU A 334 28.46 -8.12 -3.49
C LEU A 334 28.46 -8.06 -1.96
N VAL A 335 27.38 -8.48 -1.29
CA VAL A 335 27.28 -8.55 0.18
C VAL A 335 28.34 -9.47 0.80
N PRO A 336 28.48 -10.76 0.41
CA PRO A 336 29.51 -11.64 0.99
C PRO A 336 30.94 -11.15 0.69
N ILE A 337 31.15 -10.56 -0.49
CA ILE A 337 32.45 -9.97 -0.88
C ILE A 337 32.79 -8.78 0.03
N GLY A 338 31.82 -7.89 0.28
CA GLY A 338 32.00 -6.74 1.18
C GLY A 338 32.20 -7.13 2.64
N ALA A 339 31.56 -8.22 3.08
CA ALA A 339 31.77 -8.82 4.39
C ALA A 339 33.17 -9.45 4.51
N TYR A 340 33.68 -10.11 3.46
CA TYR A 340 35.04 -10.64 3.44
C TYR A 340 36.10 -9.53 3.46
N LEU A 341 35.90 -8.46 2.68
CA LEU A 341 36.89 -7.39 2.50
C LEU A 341 36.98 -6.37 3.64
N ASP A 342 35.93 -6.16 4.46
CA ASP A 342 35.98 -5.22 5.59
C ASP A 342 35.38 -5.80 6.89
N THR A 343 36.25 -5.96 7.89
CA THR A 343 35.89 -6.42 9.25
C THR A 343 34.90 -5.49 9.98
N ARG A 344 34.86 -4.19 9.63
CA ARG A 344 33.88 -3.24 10.17
C ARG A 344 32.49 -3.57 9.63
N VAL A 345 32.38 -3.87 8.33
CA VAL A 345 31.11 -4.27 7.68
C VAL A 345 30.57 -5.56 8.30
N ARG A 346 31.42 -6.55 8.61
CA ARG A 346 30.98 -7.78 9.29
C ARG A 346 30.21 -7.48 10.59
N LYS A 347 30.70 -6.56 11.42
CA LYS A 347 30.04 -6.16 12.67
C LYS A 347 28.66 -5.52 12.44
N LEU A 348 28.49 -4.81 11.32
CA LEU A 348 27.20 -4.21 10.94
C LEU A 348 26.21 -5.23 10.37
N LEU A 349 26.70 -6.33 9.77
CA LEU A 349 25.85 -7.39 9.22
C LEU A 349 25.31 -8.37 10.27
N ILE A 350 25.99 -8.56 11.42
CA ILE A 350 25.54 -9.48 12.49
C ILE A 350 24.08 -9.23 12.92
N PRO A 351 23.65 -8.01 13.32
CA PRO A 351 22.26 -7.77 13.73
C PRO A 351 21.28 -7.87 12.55
N ALA A 352 21.71 -7.53 11.33
CA ALA A 352 20.89 -7.65 10.12
C ALA A 352 20.57 -9.11 9.80
N ILE A 353 21.58 -9.98 9.74
CA ILE A 353 21.39 -11.41 9.46
C ILE A 353 20.71 -12.10 10.64
N GLY A 354 21.07 -11.77 11.88
CA GLY A 354 20.42 -12.29 13.08
C GLY A 354 18.91 -11.99 13.10
N PHE A 355 18.51 -10.76 12.76
CA PHE A 355 17.10 -10.40 12.64
C PHE A 355 16.38 -11.21 11.56
N VAL A 356 16.97 -11.35 10.36
CA VAL A 356 16.36 -12.17 9.28
C VAL A 356 16.24 -13.65 9.69
N VAL A 357 17.22 -14.21 10.42
CA VAL A 357 17.13 -15.58 10.97
C VAL A 357 16.00 -15.69 12.00
N LEU A 358 15.90 -14.78 12.96
CA LEU A 358 14.80 -14.78 13.94
C LEU A 358 13.44 -14.61 13.26
N PHE A 359 13.32 -13.72 12.28
CA PHE A 359 12.08 -13.49 11.54
C PHE A 359 11.72 -14.64 10.59
N SER A 360 12.68 -15.50 10.23
CA SER A 360 12.44 -16.68 9.39
C SER A 360 11.59 -17.77 10.08
N PHE A 361 11.51 -17.75 11.42
CA PHE A 361 10.65 -18.66 12.19
C PHE A 361 9.16 -18.37 12.06
N LEU A 362 8.74 -17.12 11.75
CA LEU A 362 7.32 -16.81 11.58
C LEU A 362 6.76 -17.52 10.33
N PRO A 363 5.58 -18.16 10.39
CA PRO A 363 5.04 -18.91 9.24
C PRO A 363 4.76 -18.00 8.04
N HIS A 364 4.12 -16.86 8.28
CA HIS A 364 3.83 -15.83 7.29
C HIS A 364 5.07 -14.94 7.05
N LYS A 365 5.35 -14.61 5.79
CA LYS A 365 6.57 -13.90 5.39
C LYS A 365 6.30 -12.92 4.25
N GLU A 366 6.80 -11.70 4.39
CA GLU A 366 6.67 -10.62 3.40
C GLU A 366 7.95 -9.77 3.39
N LEU A 367 8.35 -9.25 2.23
CA LEU A 367 9.57 -8.44 2.09
C LEU A 367 9.58 -7.20 3.01
N ARG A 368 8.41 -6.62 3.29
CA ARG A 368 8.29 -5.39 4.11
C ARG A 368 8.74 -5.58 5.57
N PHE A 369 8.62 -6.78 6.14
CA PHE A 369 9.07 -7.04 7.51
C PHE A 369 10.60 -6.96 7.65
N ILE A 370 11.34 -7.29 6.58
CA ILE A 370 12.82 -7.25 6.58
C ILE A 370 13.40 -6.01 5.88
N ILE A 371 12.58 -5.04 5.43
CA ILE A 371 13.08 -3.89 4.65
C ILE A 371 14.14 -3.05 5.42
N TYR A 372 14.10 -3.12 6.75
CA TYR A 372 15.00 -2.44 7.68
C TYR A 372 16.46 -2.89 7.60
N VAL A 373 16.77 -4.08 7.05
CA VAL A 373 18.17 -4.54 6.90
C VAL A 373 18.85 -4.04 5.64
N PHE A 374 18.10 -3.56 4.65
CA PHE A 374 18.63 -3.18 3.34
C PHE A 374 19.69 -2.07 3.38
N PRO A 375 19.60 -1.03 4.24
CA PRO A 375 20.70 -0.08 4.43
C PRO A 375 22.01 -0.76 4.87
N LEU A 376 21.94 -1.78 5.74
CA LEU A 376 23.12 -2.51 6.23
C LEU A 376 23.68 -3.48 5.19
N LEU A 377 22.83 -4.12 4.39
CA LEU A 377 23.25 -4.92 3.23
C LEU A 377 23.87 -4.04 2.13
N ASN A 378 23.33 -2.85 1.88
CA ASN A 378 23.87 -1.90 0.90
C ASN A 378 25.23 -1.32 1.33
N ILE A 379 25.48 -1.16 2.64
CA ILE A 379 26.81 -0.82 3.18
C ILE A 379 27.83 -1.91 2.81
N ALA A 380 27.46 -3.19 2.87
CA ALA A 380 28.34 -4.28 2.46
C ALA A 380 28.61 -4.29 0.95
N ALA A 381 27.56 -4.21 0.13
CA ALA A 381 27.70 -4.15 -1.32
C ALA A 381 28.53 -2.92 -1.77
N ALA A 382 28.36 -1.76 -1.12
CA ALA A 382 29.16 -0.56 -1.37
C ALA A 382 30.64 -0.73 -1.00
N SER A 383 30.95 -1.51 0.04
CA SER A 383 32.34 -1.82 0.44
C SER A 383 33.05 -2.61 -0.65
N ALA A 384 32.39 -3.66 -1.17
CA ALA A 384 32.90 -4.43 -2.30
C ALA A 384 33.12 -3.54 -3.53
N CYS A 385 32.12 -2.74 -3.92
CA CYS A 385 32.22 -1.84 -5.07
C CYS A 385 33.38 -0.85 -4.93
N HIS A 386 33.49 -0.19 -3.78
CA HIS A 386 34.55 0.77 -3.50
C HIS A 386 35.93 0.13 -3.59
N ARG A 387 36.14 -1.02 -2.94
CA ARG A 387 37.45 -1.68 -2.89
C ARG A 387 37.85 -2.31 -4.22
N ILE A 388 36.90 -2.83 -5.00
CA ILE A 388 37.16 -3.30 -6.37
C ILE A 388 37.57 -2.13 -7.27
N PHE A 389 36.77 -1.05 -7.28
CA PHE A 389 37.01 0.11 -8.16
C PHE A 389 38.26 0.91 -7.80
N GLU A 390 38.66 0.93 -6.53
CA GLU A 390 39.93 1.50 -6.07
C GLU A 390 41.14 0.76 -6.66
N ASN A 391 41.08 -0.57 -6.74
CA ASN A 391 42.18 -1.40 -7.25
C ASN A 391 42.22 -1.53 -8.79
N ARG A 392 41.29 -0.90 -9.53
CA ARG A 392 41.07 -1.08 -10.98
C ARG A 392 42.33 -0.94 -11.86
N SER A 393 43.30 -0.13 -11.46
CA SER A 393 44.55 0.11 -12.21
C SER A 393 45.65 -0.92 -11.98
N LYS A 394 45.48 -1.88 -11.05
CA LYS A 394 46.54 -2.84 -10.67
C LYS A 394 46.76 -3.98 -11.64
N SER A 395 45.72 -4.42 -12.35
CA SER A 395 45.84 -5.42 -13.43
C SER A 395 44.58 -5.43 -14.30
N SER A 396 44.67 -6.04 -15.50
CA SER A 396 43.53 -6.22 -16.40
C SER A 396 42.32 -6.89 -15.70
N LEU A 397 42.57 -7.88 -14.84
CA LEU A 397 41.52 -8.52 -14.03
C LEU A 397 40.81 -7.53 -13.09
N HIS A 398 41.54 -6.63 -12.43
CA HIS A 398 40.93 -5.60 -11.57
C HIS A 398 40.15 -4.57 -12.39
N SER A 399 40.61 -4.24 -13.60
CA SER A 399 39.87 -3.38 -14.53
C SER A 399 38.55 -4.05 -14.97
N MET A 400 38.58 -5.34 -15.32
CA MET A 400 37.41 -6.14 -15.67
C MET A 400 36.42 -6.25 -14.49
N LEU A 401 36.91 -6.46 -13.27
CA LEU A 401 36.06 -6.49 -12.06
C LEU A 401 35.44 -5.11 -11.77
N ALA A 402 36.17 -4.02 -11.98
CA ALA A 402 35.64 -2.66 -11.85
C ALA A 402 34.59 -2.35 -12.91
N LEU A 403 34.77 -2.80 -14.16
CA LEU A 403 33.76 -2.75 -15.20
C LEU A 403 32.51 -3.55 -14.81
N GLY A 404 32.67 -4.78 -14.30
CA GLY A 404 31.57 -5.61 -13.79
C GLY A 404 30.77 -4.92 -12.68
N VAL A 405 31.46 -4.22 -11.76
CA VAL A 405 30.83 -3.40 -10.73
C VAL A 405 30.06 -2.20 -11.32
N CYS A 406 30.54 -1.58 -12.39
CA CYS A 406 29.75 -0.57 -13.12
C CYS A 406 28.52 -1.19 -13.82
N CYS A 407 28.69 -2.33 -14.49
CA CYS A 407 27.59 -3.05 -15.16
C CYS A 407 26.49 -3.50 -14.18
N HIS A 408 26.82 -3.86 -12.93
CA HIS A 408 25.81 -4.27 -11.94
C HIS A 408 24.81 -3.14 -11.62
N LEU A 409 25.24 -1.86 -11.64
CA LEU A 409 24.34 -0.71 -11.45
C LEU A 409 23.38 -0.52 -12.64
N VAL A 410 23.85 -0.80 -13.86
CA VAL A 410 23.00 -0.80 -15.07
C VAL A 410 21.98 -1.93 -14.98
N LEU A 411 22.40 -3.15 -14.64
CA LEU A 411 21.51 -4.31 -14.47
C LEU A 411 20.47 -4.09 -13.37
N ASN A 412 20.86 -3.54 -12.21
CA ASN A 412 19.94 -3.11 -11.17
C ASN A 412 18.92 -2.10 -11.70
N SER A 413 19.36 -1.09 -12.46
CA SER A 413 18.48 -0.05 -13.01
C SER A 413 17.46 -0.64 -14.00
N THR A 414 17.92 -1.49 -14.93
CA THR A 414 17.05 -2.21 -15.88
C THR A 414 16.04 -3.11 -15.17
N PHE A 415 16.48 -3.87 -14.16
CA PHE A 415 15.60 -4.71 -13.35
C PHE A 415 14.57 -3.88 -12.55
N SER A 416 14.97 -2.72 -12.05
CA SER A 416 14.08 -1.81 -11.31
C SER A 416 13.06 -1.12 -12.20
N VAL A 417 13.41 -0.77 -13.44
CA VAL A 417 12.45 -0.31 -14.45
C VAL A 417 11.49 -1.43 -14.84
N PHE A 418 11.97 -2.65 -15.04
CA PHE A 418 11.13 -3.83 -15.32
C PHE A 418 10.12 -4.11 -14.20
N LEU A 419 10.55 -4.08 -12.93
CA LEU A 419 9.65 -4.21 -11.79
C LEU A 419 8.66 -3.04 -11.69
N LEU A 420 9.06 -1.81 -12.01
CA LEU A 420 8.17 -0.65 -12.05
C LEU A 420 7.08 -0.78 -13.13
N CYS A 421 7.43 -1.26 -14.32
CA CYS A 421 6.47 -1.55 -15.38
C CYS A 421 5.44 -2.62 -14.96
N ILE A 422 5.90 -3.73 -14.36
CA ILE A 422 5.00 -4.76 -13.80
C ILE A 422 4.10 -4.16 -12.72
N ALA A 423 4.66 -3.42 -11.77
CA ALA A 423 3.89 -2.83 -10.67
C ALA A 423 2.88 -1.77 -11.13
N GLY A 424 3.07 -1.14 -12.29
CA GLY A 424 2.03 -0.32 -12.93
C GLY A 424 0.78 -1.13 -13.29
N THR A 425 0.94 -2.38 -13.73
CA THR A 425 -0.18 -3.30 -14.07
C THR A 425 -0.86 -3.95 -12.86
N ASN A 426 -0.41 -3.65 -11.64
CA ASN A 426 -1.03 -4.11 -10.39
C ASN A 426 -2.16 -3.17 -9.88
N TYR A 427 -2.53 -2.14 -10.65
CA TYR A 427 -3.57 -1.16 -10.28
C TYR A 427 -4.77 -1.11 -11.27
N PRO A 428 -5.43 -2.26 -11.59
CA PRO A 428 -6.57 -2.28 -12.49
C PRO A 428 -7.76 -1.43 -12.01
N GLY A 429 -7.97 -1.25 -10.70
CA GLY A 429 -9.03 -0.40 -10.17
C GLY A 429 -8.83 1.08 -10.50
N GLY A 430 -7.61 1.59 -10.32
CA GLY A 430 -7.23 2.95 -10.73
C GLY A 430 -7.38 3.17 -12.24
N ALA A 431 -7.08 2.15 -13.05
CA ALA A 431 -7.36 2.18 -14.48
C ALA A 431 -8.88 2.15 -14.78
N ALA A 432 -9.66 1.32 -14.08
CA ALA A 432 -11.10 1.17 -14.30
C ALA A 432 -11.88 2.45 -14.04
N ILE A 433 -11.61 3.16 -12.94
CA ILE A 433 -12.25 4.46 -12.68
C ILE A 433 -11.81 5.51 -13.70
N ALA A 434 -10.51 5.55 -14.06
CA ALA A 434 -10.00 6.48 -15.08
C ALA A 434 -10.56 6.20 -16.49
N ARG A 435 -11.01 4.96 -16.78
CA ARG A 435 -11.74 4.60 -18.00
C ARG A 435 -13.21 4.97 -17.92
N LEU A 436 -13.90 4.64 -16.83
CA LEU A 436 -15.30 5.02 -16.62
C LEU A 436 -15.52 6.55 -16.76
N HIS A 437 -14.63 7.35 -16.18
CA HIS A 437 -14.63 8.82 -16.31
C HIS A 437 -14.45 9.35 -17.74
N ARG A 438 -13.94 8.53 -18.67
CA ARG A 438 -13.83 8.87 -20.10
C ARG A 438 -15.02 8.35 -20.90
N LEU A 439 -15.52 7.16 -20.56
CA LEU A 439 -16.63 6.50 -21.25
C LEU A 439 -17.97 7.17 -20.98
N ALA A 440 -18.23 7.54 -19.72
CA ALA A 440 -19.45 8.22 -19.30
C ALA A 440 -19.27 9.74 -19.14
N LYS A 441 -18.23 10.33 -19.77
CA LYS A 441 -17.82 11.74 -19.58
C LYS A 441 -18.98 12.73 -19.67
N ASP A 442 -19.89 12.50 -20.62
CA ASP A 442 -20.99 13.40 -20.95
C ASP A 442 -22.30 13.04 -20.21
N GLU A 443 -22.25 12.11 -19.25
CA GLU A 443 -23.38 11.72 -18.39
C GLU A 443 -23.40 12.56 -17.08
N PRO A 444 -24.44 13.39 -16.84
CA PRO A 444 -24.46 14.31 -15.70
C PRO A 444 -24.64 13.60 -14.35
N TYR A 445 -25.36 12.48 -14.31
CA TYR A 445 -25.77 11.77 -13.09
C TYR A 445 -25.42 10.28 -13.15
N VAL A 446 -24.15 9.95 -12.89
CA VAL A 446 -23.71 8.56 -12.67
C VAL A 446 -23.76 8.23 -11.18
N ASN A 447 -24.46 7.16 -10.85
CA ASN A 447 -24.34 6.46 -9.57
C ASN A 447 -23.53 5.17 -9.81
N VAL A 448 -22.30 5.11 -9.29
CA VAL A 448 -21.36 3.99 -9.50
C VAL A 448 -21.10 3.22 -8.21
N HIS A 449 -21.23 1.89 -8.28
CA HIS A 449 -20.73 0.99 -7.24
C HIS A 449 -19.28 0.57 -7.50
N ILE A 450 -18.45 0.63 -6.46
CA ILE A 450 -17.02 0.29 -6.46
C ILE A 450 -16.83 -0.99 -5.64
N ALA A 451 -16.66 -2.13 -6.32
CA ALA A 451 -16.39 -3.38 -5.62
C ALA A 451 -15.04 -3.36 -4.89
N VAL A 452 -14.91 -4.24 -3.90
CA VAL A 452 -13.75 -4.35 -3.01
C VAL A 452 -12.41 -4.37 -3.77
N LEU A 453 -12.24 -5.23 -4.79
CA LEU A 453 -11.00 -5.30 -5.59
C LEU A 453 -10.68 -3.97 -6.33
N ALA A 454 -11.68 -3.20 -6.75
CA ALA A 454 -11.47 -1.93 -7.44
C ALA A 454 -10.93 -0.86 -6.48
N ALA A 455 -11.53 -0.71 -5.29
CA ALA A 455 -10.98 0.15 -4.23
C ALA A 455 -9.55 -0.28 -3.85
N GLN A 456 -9.34 -1.58 -3.66
CA GLN A 456 -8.04 -2.18 -3.33
C GLN A 456 -6.93 -1.92 -4.35
N THR A 457 -7.29 -1.73 -5.62
CA THR A 457 -6.33 -1.60 -6.73
C THR A 457 -6.38 -0.23 -7.41
N GLY A 458 -6.83 0.82 -6.69
CA GLY A 458 -6.53 2.21 -7.02
C GLY A 458 -7.71 3.18 -7.11
N VAL A 459 -8.96 2.73 -6.93
CA VAL A 459 -10.09 3.67 -6.79
C VAL A 459 -10.04 4.32 -5.41
N SER A 460 -10.00 5.64 -5.37
CA SER A 460 -9.85 6.46 -4.14
C SER A 460 -10.57 7.80 -4.25
N ARG A 461 -10.73 8.55 -3.15
CA ARG A 461 -11.34 9.90 -3.16
C ARG A 461 -10.62 10.88 -4.12
N PHE A 462 -9.31 10.71 -4.36
CA PHE A 462 -8.56 11.48 -5.37
C PHE A 462 -8.99 11.19 -6.83
N THR A 463 -9.52 10.00 -7.11
CA THR A 463 -10.01 9.62 -8.46
C THR A 463 -11.46 10.04 -8.73
N GLN A 464 -12.17 10.62 -7.75
CA GLN A 464 -13.53 11.14 -7.90
C GLN A 464 -13.49 12.54 -8.55
N ILE A 465 -13.34 12.58 -9.87
CA ILE A 465 -13.13 13.83 -10.62
C ILE A 465 -14.44 14.62 -10.79
N ASN A 466 -15.58 13.95 -10.97
CA ASN A 466 -16.88 14.61 -11.18
C ASN A 466 -17.62 14.75 -9.83
N ARG A 467 -18.04 15.98 -9.49
CA ARG A 467 -18.77 16.31 -8.25
C ARG A 467 -20.26 15.94 -8.28
N HIS A 468 -20.85 15.73 -9.46
CA HIS A 468 -22.26 15.39 -9.62
C HIS A 468 -22.54 13.87 -9.61
N TRP A 469 -21.48 13.07 -9.69
CA TRP A 469 -21.54 11.62 -9.60
C TRP A 469 -21.58 11.14 -8.15
N ARG A 470 -22.32 10.06 -7.89
CA ARG A 470 -22.32 9.35 -6.61
C ARG A 470 -21.42 8.13 -6.71
N TYR A 471 -20.48 8.01 -5.77
CA TYR A 471 -19.54 6.89 -5.69
C TYR A 471 -19.85 6.10 -4.42
N ASN A 472 -20.38 4.88 -4.57
CA ASN A 472 -20.73 4.00 -3.47
C ASN A 472 -19.69 2.88 -3.35
N LYS A 473 -19.28 2.55 -2.12
CA LYS A 473 -18.36 1.45 -1.83
C LYS A 473 -18.90 0.53 -0.71
N THR A 474 -20.22 0.44 -0.58
CA THR A 474 -20.91 -0.40 0.42
C THR A 474 -20.49 -1.86 0.24
N GLU A 475 -19.82 -2.42 1.23
CA GLU A 475 -19.31 -3.78 1.16
C GLU A 475 -20.42 -4.81 1.47
N ASN A 476 -20.21 -6.07 1.09
CA ASN A 476 -21.13 -7.21 1.30
C ASN A 476 -22.47 -7.19 0.54
N LEU A 477 -22.70 -6.22 -0.36
CA LEU A 477 -23.83 -6.28 -1.30
C LEU A 477 -23.82 -7.57 -2.13
N THR A 478 -24.97 -8.25 -2.20
CA THR A 478 -25.14 -9.52 -2.93
C THR A 478 -25.27 -9.28 -4.44
N SER A 479 -24.61 -10.12 -5.24
CA SER A 479 -24.59 -9.93 -6.69
C SER A 479 -25.98 -10.16 -7.30
N GLY A 480 -26.54 -9.11 -7.92
CA GLY A 480 -27.88 -9.12 -8.49
C GLY A 480 -29.01 -8.69 -7.55
N SER A 481 -28.72 -8.18 -6.35
CA SER A 481 -29.75 -7.58 -5.48
C SER A 481 -30.36 -6.31 -6.09
N ASP A 482 -31.55 -5.93 -5.66
CA ASP A 482 -32.22 -4.70 -6.10
C ASP A 482 -31.37 -3.45 -5.80
N GLU A 483 -30.71 -3.42 -4.65
CA GLU A 483 -29.72 -2.40 -4.27
C GLU A 483 -28.57 -2.32 -5.29
N MET A 484 -28.06 -3.47 -5.74
CA MET A 484 -26.99 -3.51 -6.73
C MET A 484 -27.49 -3.19 -8.17
N MET A 485 -28.76 -3.45 -8.47
CA MET A 485 -29.41 -3.03 -9.73
C MET A 485 -29.78 -1.53 -9.74
N ALA A 486 -29.87 -0.87 -8.58
CA ALA A 486 -30.18 0.55 -8.48
C ALA A 486 -29.04 1.47 -8.97
N PHE A 487 -27.81 0.96 -9.06
CA PHE A 487 -26.68 1.70 -9.64
C PHE A 487 -26.80 1.85 -11.16
N THR A 488 -26.24 2.94 -11.70
CA THR A 488 -26.14 3.15 -13.15
C THR A 488 -24.94 2.45 -13.76
N HIS A 489 -23.88 2.27 -12.96
CA HIS A 489 -22.60 1.72 -13.36
C HIS A 489 -22.02 0.86 -12.23
N LEU A 490 -21.31 -0.21 -12.57
CA LEU A 490 -20.67 -1.09 -11.60
C LEU A 490 -19.21 -1.34 -12.01
N LEU A 491 -18.28 -1.26 -11.05
CA LEU A 491 -16.90 -1.73 -11.19
C LEU A 491 -16.77 -3.05 -10.42
N VAL A 492 -16.90 -4.19 -11.11
CA VAL A 492 -17.07 -5.53 -10.48
C VAL A 492 -15.85 -6.41 -10.72
N GLU A 493 -15.39 -7.12 -9.68
CA GLU A 493 -14.38 -8.18 -9.82
C GLU A 493 -14.95 -9.36 -10.63
N ALA A 494 -14.25 -9.83 -11.68
CA ALA A 494 -14.58 -11.10 -12.32
C ALA A 494 -13.40 -11.72 -13.05
N LYS A 495 -13.41 -13.06 -13.17
CA LYS A 495 -12.33 -13.85 -13.80
C LYS A 495 -12.55 -14.10 -15.30
N SER A 496 -13.77 -13.85 -15.79
CA SER A 496 -14.20 -14.01 -17.20
C SER A 496 -15.61 -13.42 -17.39
N LYS A 497 -16.01 -13.17 -18.65
CA LYS A 497 -17.39 -12.74 -19.02
C LYS A 497 -18.49 -13.70 -18.52
N TYR A 498 -18.17 -14.95 -18.21
CA TYR A 498 -19.12 -15.99 -17.80
C TYR A 498 -19.07 -16.29 -16.28
N SER A 499 -18.36 -15.48 -15.49
CA SER A 499 -18.24 -15.67 -14.04
C SER A 499 -19.61 -15.62 -13.36
N SER A 500 -19.82 -16.47 -12.34
CA SER A 500 -21.13 -16.63 -11.69
C SER A 500 -21.71 -15.34 -11.12
N ASN A 501 -20.85 -14.43 -10.65
CA ASN A 501 -21.23 -13.12 -10.11
C ASN A 501 -21.55 -12.06 -11.19
N LEU A 502 -21.22 -12.30 -12.47
CA LEU A 502 -21.66 -11.46 -13.58
C LEU A 502 -22.99 -11.93 -14.20
N LYS A 503 -23.35 -13.20 -14.03
CA LYS A 503 -24.60 -13.77 -14.59
C LYS A 503 -25.87 -12.97 -14.28
N PRO A 504 -26.09 -12.43 -13.06
CA PRO A 504 -27.29 -11.63 -12.77
C PRO A 504 -27.41 -10.36 -13.63
N TYR A 505 -26.29 -9.79 -14.09
CA TYR A 505 -26.28 -8.54 -14.84
C TYR A 505 -26.39 -8.73 -16.37
N ALA A 506 -26.27 -9.97 -16.87
CA ALA A 506 -26.19 -10.23 -18.32
C ALA A 506 -27.42 -9.78 -19.14
N GLN A 507 -28.57 -9.59 -18.47
CA GLN A 507 -29.79 -9.06 -19.07
C GLN A 507 -29.97 -7.55 -18.80
N THR A 508 -29.47 -7.04 -17.68
CA THR A 508 -29.75 -5.68 -17.18
C THR A 508 -28.63 -4.66 -17.40
N HIS A 509 -27.40 -5.11 -17.66
CA HIS A 509 -26.23 -4.25 -17.88
C HIS A 509 -25.40 -4.72 -19.09
N ASP A 510 -24.80 -3.76 -19.78
CA ASP A 510 -23.80 -3.99 -20.81
C ASP A 510 -22.38 -3.86 -20.24
N ILE A 511 -21.46 -4.71 -20.71
CA ILE A 511 -20.03 -4.63 -20.39
C ILE A 511 -19.41 -3.60 -21.34
N LEU A 512 -19.02 -2.44 -20.81
CA LEU A 512 -18.36 -1.38 -21.57
C LEU A 512 -16.88 -1.72 -21.86
N GLU A 513 -16.13 -2.08 -20.82
CA GLU A 513 -14.69 -2.37 -20.91
C GLU A 513 -14.32 -3.45 -19.88
N VAL A 514 -13.28 -4.23 -20.21
CA VAL A 514 -12.71 -5.25 -19.31
C VAL A 514 -11.28 -4.85 -19.02
N ILE A 515 -10.99 -4.58 -17.75
CA ILE A 515 -9.67 -4.15 -17.30
C ILE A 515 -8.89 -5.36 -16.83
N GLU A 516 -7.76 -5.60 -17.49
CA GLU A 516 -6.81 -6.62 -17.09
C GLU A 516 -5.82 -6.11 -16.03
N GLY A 517 -5.40 -7.02 -15.15
CA GLY A 517 -4.27 -6.82 -14.25
C GLY A 517 -3.20 -7.89 -14.46
N PHE A 518 -2.04 -7.71 -13.83
CA PHE A 518 -0.99 -8.73 -13.77
C PHE A 518 -1.51 -10.08 -13.26
N SER A 519 -0.99 -11.19 -13.79
CA SER A 519 -1.19 -12.52 -13.18
C SER A 519 0.08 -13.31 -12.97
N GLN A 520 1.07 -13.25 -13.86
CA GLN A 520 2.35 -13.95 -13.74
C GLN A 520 3.34 -13.49 -14.81
N VAL A 521 4.64 -13.72 -14.57
CA VAL A 521 5.67 -13.70 -15.61
C VAL A 521 5.87 -15.13 -16.09
N VAL A 522 5.77 -15.35 -17.40
CA VAL A 522 6.02 -16.64 -18.05
C VAL A 522 7.35 -16.57 -18.81
N LEU A 523 8.22 -17.55 -18.61
CA LEU A 523 9.41 -17.71 -19.43
C LEU A 523 9.03 -18.45 -20.73
N ASN A 524 9.35 -17.86 -21.87
CA ASN A 524 9.16 -18.47 -23.19
C ASN A 524 10.46 -18.35 -23.99
N TYR A 525 11.29 -19.39 -23.94
CA TYR A 525 12.59 -19.45 -24.60
C TYR A 525 12.51 -19.33 -26.13
N ASN A 526 11.34 -19.55 -26.73
CA ASN A 526 11.10 -19.44 -28.17
C ASN A 526 10.79 -18.00 -28.63
N SER A 527 10.92 -16.99 -27.76
CA SER A 527 10.73 -15.58 -28.08
C SER A 527 11.83 -14.73 -27.45
N PHE A 528 12.21 -13.63 -28.10
CA PHE A 528 13.15 -12.65 -27.53
C PHE A 528 12.43 -11.30 -27.27
N PRO A 529 12.50 -10.73 -26.06
CA PRO A 529 13.08 -11.31 -24.84
C PRO A 529 12.28 -12.54 -24.36
N PRO A 530 12.92 -13.51 -23.65
CA PRO A 530 12.29 -14.77 -23.23
C PRO A 530 11.32 -14.61 -22.04
N ILE A 531 10.80 -13.39 -21.82
CA ILE A 531 10.02 -13.00 -20.65
C ILE A 531 8.69 -12.40 -21.15
N ARG A 532 7.60 -13.14 -21.02
CA ARG A 532 6.26 -12.68 -21.39
C ARG A 532 5.41 -12.43 -20.13
N ILE A 533 5.03 -11.18 -19.92
CA ILE A 533 4.06 -10.82 -18.88
C ILE A 533 2.69 -11.37 -19.31
N LYS A 534 2.04 -12.14 -18.46
CA LYS A 534 0.67 -12.63 -18.67
C LYS A 534 -0.27 -11.88 -17.74
N THR A 535 -1.13 -11.08 -18.34
CA THR A 535 -2.28 -10.44 -17.72
C THR A 535 -3.48 -11.40 -17.63
N LYS A 536 -4.49 -11.01 -16.85
CA LYS A 536 -5.83 -11.63 -16.80
C LYS A 536 -6.88 -10.53 -16.61
N PRO A 537 -8.12 -10.70 -17.10
CA PRO A 537 -9.22 -9.84 -16.71
C PRO A 537 -9.42 -9.90 -15.19
N MET A 538 -9.58 -8.72 -14.57
CA MET A 538 -9.73 -8.55 -13.12
C MET A 538 -11.02 -7.77 -12.79
N ILE A 539 -11.26 -6.65 -13.49
CA ILE A 539 -12.38 -5.74 -13.21
C ILE A 539 -13.17 -5.48 -14.49
N PHE A 540 -14.49 -5.55 -14.39
CA PHE A 540 -15.44 -5.30 -15.47
C PHE A 540 -16.15 -3.98 -15.21
N ILE A 541 -16.18 -3.10 -16.22
CA ILE A 541 -16.98 -1.87 -16.21
C ILE A 541 -18.33 -2.20 -16.82
N LEU A 542 -19.38 -2.18 -16.01
CA LEU A 542 -20.76 -2.40 -16.41
C LEU A 542 -21.52 -1.07 -16.44
N LYS A 543 -22.42 -0.91 -17.41
CA LYS A 543 -23.42 0.17 -17.48
C LYS A 543 -24.82 -0.43 -17.54
N ARG A 544 -25.76 0.08 -16.74
CA ARG A 544 -27.15 -0.41 -16.74
C ARG A 544 -27.83 -0.03 -18.05
N ARG A 545 -28.56 -0.98 -18.64
CA ARG A 545 -29.39 -0.75 -19.81
C ARG A 545 -30.51 0.21 -19.45
N ILE A 546 -30.63 1.28 -20.24
CA ILE A 546 -31.84 2.10 -20.25
C ILE A 546 -32.85 1.35 -21.12
N PHE A 547 -33.77 0.63 -20.48
CA PHE A 547 -34.96 0.12 -21.16
C PHE A 547 -35.81 1.32 -21.57
N SER A 548 -35.61 1.78 -22.81
CA SER A 548 -36.50 2.77 -23.41
C SER A 548 -37.88 2.14 -23.60
N MET A 549 -38.93 2.83 -23.14
CA MET A 549 -40.33 2.43 -23.32
C MET A 549 -40.79 2.63 -24.77
N HIS A 550 -40.16 1.88 -25.69
CA HIS A 550 -40.43 1.89 -27.13
C HIS A 550 -40.94 0.54 -27.66
N VAL A 551 -40.85 -0.55 -26.87
CA VAL A 551 -41.42 -1.86 -27.23
C VAL A 551 -42.92 -1.94 -26.93
N GLU A 552 -43.35 -1.33 -25.82
CA GLU A 552 -44.77 -1.31 -25.37
C GLU A 552 -45.70 -0.68 -26.42
N LYS A 553 -45.25 0.40 -27.08
CA LYS A 553 -46.01 1.04 -28.17
C LYS A 553 -46.15 0.20 -29.44
N THR A 554 -45.38 -0.89 -29.59
CA THR A 554 -45.54 -1.81 -30.73
C THR A 554 -46.60 -2.86 -30.43
N MET A 555 -46.58 -3.46 -29.24
CA MET A 555 -47.58 -4.46 -28.82
C MET A 555 -48.97 -3.82 -28.63
N VAL A 556 -49.05 -2.66 -27.96
CA VAL A 556 -50.31 -1.93 -27.80
C VAL A 556 -50.91 -1.50 -29.15
N LYS A 557 -50.14 -1.45 -30.24
CA LYS A 557 -50.69 -1.12 -31.57
C LYS A 557 -51.32 -2.32 -32.27
N THR A 558 -50.70 -3.51 -32.19
CA THR A 558 -51.32 -4.76 -32.67
C THR A 558 -52.58 -5.09 -31.87
N ASP A 559 -52.57 -4.90 -30.55
CA ASP A 559 -53.70 -5.23 -29.67
C ASP A 559 -54.92 -4.31 -29.86
N ILE A 560 -54.77 -3.15 -30.54
CA ILE A 560 -55.87 -2.23 -30.86
C ILE A 560 -56.47 -2.55 -32.24
N GLU A 561 -55.63 -2.79 -33.25
CA GLU A 561 -56.08 -3.09 -34.61
C GLU A 561 -56.86 -4.43 -34.68
N ASP A 562 -56.51 -5.40 -33.81
CA ASP A 562 -57.20 -6.71 -33.72
C ASP A 562 -58.53 -6.68 -32.93
N VAL A 563 -58.90 -5.55 -32.32
CA VAL A 563 -60.09 -5.39 -31.46
C VAL A 563 -61.23 -4.65 -32.14
N GLU A 564 -60.97 -3.62 -32.96
CA GLU A 564 -62.04 -2.87 -33.62
C GLU A 564 -62.82 -3.73 -34.64
N ASP A 565 -62.15 -4.61 -35.38
CA ASP A 565 -62.76 -5.41 -36.45
C ASP A 565 -63.70 -6.53 -35.93
N LYS A 566 -63.60 -6.90 -34.65
CA LYS A 566 -64.47 -7.93 -34.02
C LYS A 566 -65.78 -7.36 -33.44
N SER A 567 -66.02 -6.06 -33.58
CA SER A 567 -67.21 -5.37 -33.03
C SER A 567 -68.48 -5.47 -33.90
N LYS A 568 -68.38 -5.95 -35.15
CA LYS A 568 -69.49 -5.96 -36.14
C LYS A 568 -69.80 -7.34 -36.70
N GLY A 569 -70.41 -8.23 -35.90
CA GLY A 569 -70.75 -9.57 -36.43
C GLY A 569 -71.43 -10.58 -35.51
N GLN A 570 -72.44 -10.22 -34.71
CA GLN A 570 -73.27 -11.21 -34.00
C GLN A 570 -74.72 -11.26 -34.48
N HIS A 571 -75.05 -12.26 -35.31
CA HIS A 571 -76.41 -12.80 -35.46
C HIS A 571 -76.39 -14.22 -36.05
N GLY A 572 -76.75 -15.23 -35.25
CA GLY A 572 -77.28 -16.50 -35.78
C GLY A 572 -76.61 -17.83 -35.36
N ARG A 573 -77.42 -18.66 -34.68
CA ARG A 573 -77.47 -20.14 -34.69
C ARG A 573 -76.35 -20.99 -34.04
N VAL A 574 -76.70 -21.44 -32.82
CA VAL A 574 -76.61 -22.78 -32.21
C VAL A 574 -76.29 -23.99 -33.14
N PHE A 575 -75.64 -24.99 -32.53
CA PHE A 575 -75.26 -26.38 -32.92
C PHE A 575 -73.73 -26.53 -33.07
N GLY A 576 -73.06 -27.59 -32.56
CA GLY A 576 -73.47 -28.74 -31.75
C GLY A 576 -72.24 -29.60 -31.37
N SER A 577 -72.36 -30.51 -30.40
CA SER A 577 -71.32 -31.50 -30.00
C SER A 577 -71.62 -32.88 -30.65
N PRO A 578 -70.98 -34.05 -30.34
CA PRO A 578 -69.90 -34.36 -29.36
C PRO A 578 -68.84 -35.43 -29.80
N TRP A 579 -67.95 -35.83 -28.86
CA TRP A 579 -67.02 -37.00 -28.88
C TRP A 579 -65.81 -36.94 -29.88
N HIS A 580 -64.68 -37.65 -29.72
CA HIS A 580 -64.40 -38.98 -29.12
C HIS A 580 -62.93 -39.15 -28.61
N ASN A 581 -62.53 -40.36 -28.14
CA ASN A 581 -61.22 -40.71 -27.54
C ASN A 581 -60.24 -41.43 -28.50
N SER A 582 -58.91 -41.26 -28.30
CA SER A 582 -57.79 -42.26 -28.49
C SER A 582 -56.44 -41.52 -28.39
N GLU A 583 -55.51 -41.77 -27.46
CA GLU A 583 -54.59 -42.92 -27.25
C GLU A 583 -53.21 -42.83 -27.94
N LEU A 584 -52.24 -43.52 -27.33
CA LEU A 584 -50.77 -43.37 -27.42
C LEU A 584 -50.13 -43.53 -28.80
N HIS A 585 -48.96 -42.90 -28.99
CA HIS A 585 -47.76 -43.66 -29.40
C HIS A 585 -46.42 -43.11 -28.87
N ASN A 586 -45.49 -44.03 -28.59
CA ASN A 586 -44.07 -43.74 -28.32
C ASN A 586 -43.27 -43.79 -29.63
N MET A 587 -42.20 -43.01 -29.76
CA MET A 587 -41.00 -43.42 -30.50
C MET A 587 -39.72 -42.77 -29.94
N THR A 588 -38.72 -43.61 -29.68
CA THR A 588 -37.33 -43.26 -29.36
C THR A 588 -36.45 -43.63 -30.56
N VAL A 589 -35.29 -42.97 -30.77
CA VAL A 589 -34.01 -43.59 -31.24
C VAL A 589 -32.92 -42.52 -31.49
N HIS A 590 -31.66 -42.92 -31.25
CA HIS A 590 -30.31 -42.36 -31.54
C HIS A 590 -30.10 -40.93 -32.08
N SER A 591 -29.11 -40.11 -31.65
CA SER A 591 -27.70 -40.31 -31.22
C SER A 591 -26.65 -40.36 -32.36
N SER A 592 -25.52 -39.67 -32.13
CA SER A 592 -24.21 -39.79 -32.85
C SER A 592 -24.17 -39.14 -34.26
N ILE A 593 -23.03 -38.68 -34.81
CA ILE A 593 -21.61 -38.70 -34.34
C ILE A 593 -20.78 -37.52 -34.93
N LEU A 594 -19.65 -37.21 -34.27
CA LEU A 594 -18.29 -36.72 -34.69
C LEU A 594 -17.99 -36.39 -36.20
N LEU A 595 -16.93 -35.69 -36.64
CA LEU A 595 -15.62 -35.14 -36.16
C LEU A 595 -15.27 -33.95 -37.12
N VAL A 596 -14.18 -33.15 -37.07
CA VAL A 596 -12.84 -33.23 -36.44
C VAL A 596 -12.54 -31.97 -35.64
#